data_AF-A0A5J4FBQ0-F1
#
_entry.id   AF-A0A5J4FBQ0-F1
#
_cell.length_a   1.000
_cell.length_b   1.000
_cell.length_c   1.000
_cell.angle_alpha   90.00
_cell.angle_beta   90.00
_cell.angle_gamma   90.00
#
_symmetry.space_group_name_H-M   'P 1'
#
loop_
_entity.id
_entity.type
_entity.pdbx_description
1 polymer ?
#
loop_
_entity_poly.entity_id
_entity_poly.type
_entity_poly.pdbx_seq_one_letter_code
_entity_poly.pdbx_strand_id
1 'polypeptide(L)'
;MLKSLISKGLSVPLRCEKSYNLIEEISDMVSNNRREVFSRLKVLLMHLLKWQYQPEKVTNSWINAIDEQREQLELILRDSPGLKPYLADIFAECYQKAVRGTVNETN
;
A
#
# COMPACT_ATOMS: atom_id res chain seq x y z
N MET A 1 -1.45 -57.36 -29.52
CA MET A 1 -2.21 -56.18 -30.01
C MET A 1 -2.25 -54.98 -29.05
N LEU A 2 -1.76 -55.05 -27.81
CA LEU A 2 -1.81 -53.92 -26.85
C LEU A 2 -0.60 -52.95 -26.90
N LYS A 3 0.45 -53.24 -27.68
CA LYS A 3 1.64 -52.37 -27.80
C LYS A 3 1.51 -51.22 -28.81
N SER A 4 0.38 -51.07 -29.50
CA SER A 4 0.18 -50.03 -30.53
C SER A 4 -0.38 -48.71 -29.98
N LEU A 5 -1.07 -48.74 -28.83
CA LEU A 5 -1.82 -47.57 -28.32
C LEU A 5 -1.00 -46.60 -27.44
N ILE A 6 0.25 -46.91 -27.13
CA ILE A 6 1.16 -46.01 -26.40
C ILE A 6 1.91 -45.06 -27.36
N SER A 7 1.88 -45.32 -28.68
CA SER A 7 2.50 -44.45 -29.68
C SER A 7 1.68 -43.21 -30.05
N LYS A 8 0.46 -43.07 -29.52
CA LYS A 8 -0.34 -41.84 -29.60
C LYS A 8 -0.46 -41.23 -28.22
N GLY A 9 0.70 -40.94 -27.61
CA GLY A 9 0.76 -40.01 -26.48
C GLY A 9 0.38 -38.62 -26.97
N LEU A 10 -0.91 -38.37 -27.16
CA LEU A 10 -1.45 -37.02 -26.98
C LEU A 10 -1.00 -36.61 -25.57
N SER A 11 0.07 -35.82 -25.47
CA SER A 11 0.18 -34.93 -24.34
C SER A 11 -0.98 -33.96 -24.49
N VAL A 12 -2.09 -34.29 -23.84
CA VAL A 12 -3.10 -33.29 -23.50
C VAL A 12 -2.30 -32.15 -22.86
N PRO A 13 -2.28 -30.94 -23.44
CA PRO A 13 -1.64 -29.83 -22.76
C PRO A 13 -2.39 -29.68 -21.45
N LEU A 14 -1.71 -30.04 -20.35
CA LEU A 14 -2.07 -29.59 -19.03
C LEU A 14 -2.15 -28.08 -19.15
N ARG A 15 -3.38 -27.57 -19.24
CA ARG A 15 -3.66 -26.15 -19.33
C ARG A 15 -3.32 -25.53 -17.99
N CYS A 16 -2.03 -25.31 -17.76
CA CYS A 16 -1.48 -24.55 -16.65
C CYS A 16 -1.35 -23.08 -17.06
N GLU A 17 -2.45 -22.45 -17.50
CA GLU A 17 -2.45 -21.03 -17.89
C GLU A 17 -2.83 -20.09 -16.74
N LYS A 18 -3.09 -20.60 -15.53
CA LYS A 18 -3.64 -19.80 -14.42
C LYS A 18 -2.73 -19.55 -13.21
N SER A 19 -1.55 -20.16 -13.12
CA SER A 19 -0.71 -20.00 -11.91
C SER A 19 0.23 -18.80 -11.97
N TYR A 20 0.62 -18.35 -13.18
CA TYR A 20 1.57 -17.23 -13.31
C TYR A 20 0.95 -15.89 -12.91
N ASN A 21 -0.34 -15.69 -13.20
CA ASN A 21 -0.98 -14.40 -12.91
C ASN A 21 -1.30 -14.21 -11.42
N LEU A 22 -1.57 -15.27 -10.66
CA LEU A 22 -1.99 -15.13 -9.26
C LEU A 22 -0.84 -14.68 -8.35
N ILE A 23 0.37 -15.18 -8.58
CA ILE A 23 1.55 -14.80 -7.78
C ILE A 23 1.95 -13.35 -8.08
N GLU A 24 1.93 -12.96 -9.37
CA GLU A 24 2.18 -11.58 -9.79
C GLU A 24 1.10 -10.64 -9.24
N GLU A 25 -0.18 -10.99 -9.32
CA GLU A 25 -1.28 -10.20 -8.78
C GLU A 25 -1.17 -10.01 -7.26
N ILE A 26 -0.81 -11.06 -6.51
CA ILE A 26 -0.57 -10.94 -5.06
C ILE A 26 0.64 -10.05 -4.77
N SER A 27 1.73 -10.17 -5.53
CA SER A 27 2.92 -9.33 -5.37
C SER A 27 2.63 -7.85 -5.67
N ASP A 28 1.83 -7.59 -6.70
CA ASP A 28 1.38 -6.25 -7.07
C ASP A 28 0.45 -5.67 -6.01
N MET A 29 -0.46 -6.48 -5.46
CA MET A 29 -1.32 -6.07 -4.35
C MET A 29 -0.50 -5.69 -3.10
N VAL A 30 0.49 -6.50 -2.73
CA VAL A 30 1.40 -6.18 -1.61
C VAL A 30 2.17 -4.89 -1.88
N SER A 31 2.66 -4.70 -3.10
CA SER A 31 3.40 -3.51 -3.50
C SER A 31 2.53 -2.26 -3.49
N ASN A 32 1.28 -2.36 -3.94
CA ASN A 32 0.30 -1.29 -3.91
C ASN A 32 -0.07 -0.91 -2.48
N ASN A 33 -0.36 -1.88 -1.62
CA ASN A 33 -0.67 -1.60 -0.21
C ASN A 33 0.50 -0.91 0.50
N ARG A 34 1.76 -1.29 0.21
CA ARG A 34 2.95 -0.59 0.73
C ARG A 34 3.02 0.87 0.27
N ARG A 35 2.84 1.12 -1.03
CA ARG A 35 2.83 2.49 -1.59
C ARG A 35 1.71 3.33 -0.99
N GLU A 36 0.55 2.72 -0.78
CA GLU A 36 -0.61 3.40 -0.20
C GLU A 36 -0.36 3.76 1.27
N VAL A 37 0.13 2.83 2.09
CA VAL A 37 0.54 3.10 3.49
C VAL A 37 1.54 4.24 3.54
N PHE A 38 2.55 4.24 2.66
CA PHE A 38 3.53 5.31 2.58
C PHE A 38 2.90 6.68 2.28
N SER A 39 2.04 6.73 1.26
CA SER A 39 1.38 7.97 0.83
C SER A 39 0.50 8.54 1.93
N ARG A 40 -0.35 7.69 2.53
CA ARG A 40 -1.29 8.08 3.58
C ARG A 40 -0.57 8.52 4.85
N LEU A 41 0.47 7.81 5.27
CA LEU A 41 1.27 8.19 6.43
C LEU A 41 1.97 9.53 6.22
N LYS A 42 2.54 9.78 5.03
CA LYS A 42 3.16 11.07 4.71
C LYS A 42 2.14 12.22 4.81
N VAL A 43 0.95 12.05 4.24
CA VAL A 43 -0.10 13.09 4.27
C VAL A 43 -0.59 13.32 5.70
N LEU A 44 -0.82 12.25 6.48
CA LEU A 44 -1.20 12.34 7.88
C LEU A 44 -0.16 13.15 8.69
N LEU A 45 1.13 12.80 8.57
CA LEU A 45 2.21 13.52 9.25
C LEU A 45 2.29 14.98 8.82
N MET A 46 2.05 15.28 7.54
CA MET A 46 2.05 16.65 7.02
C MET A 46 0.95 17.50 7.68
N HIS A 47 -0.27 16.97 7.80
CA HIS A 47 -1.37 17.67 8.47
C HIS A 47 -1.14 17.81 9.98
N LEU A 48 -0.59 16.79 10.64
CA LEU A 48 -0.23 16.86 12.05
C LEU A 48 0.85 17.92 12.32
N LEU A 49 1.85 18.05 11.44
CA LEU A 49 2.87 19.10 11.54
C LEU A 49 2.27 20.49 11.32
N LYS A 50 1.36 20.65 10.34
CA LYS A 50 0.62 21.90 10.16
C LYS A 50 -0.18 22.25 11.41
N TRP A 51 -0.84 21.29 12.04
CA TRP A 51 -1.55 21.53 13.30
C TRP A 51 -0.59 22.00 14.39
N GLN A 52 0.53 21.32 14.57
CA GLN A 52 1.49 21.64 15.63
C GLN A 52 2.09 23.05 15.48
N TYR A 53 2.41 23.48 14.25
CA TYR A 53 3.14 24.72 14.00
C TYR A 53 2.28 25.88 13.49
N GLN A 54 1.03 25.62 13.08
CA GLN A 54 0.07 26.63 12.62
C GLN A 54 -1.34 26.37 13.21
N PRO A 55 -1.46 26.28 14.55
CA PRO A 55 -2.74 25.98 15.20
C PRO A 55 -3.84 27.01 14.87
N GLU A 56 -3.47 28.25 14.60
CA GLU A 56 -4.38 29.34 14.24
C GLU A 56 -5.01 29.19 12.84
N LYS A 57 -4.46 28.33 11.98
CA LYS A 57 -4.99 28.06 10.63
C LYS A 57 -5.69 26.71 10.52
N VAL A 58 -5.90 26.01 11.64
CA VAL A 58 -6.60 24.73 11.63
C VAL A 58 -8.05 24.94 11.19
N THR A 59 -8.45 24.22 10.15
CA THR A 59 -9.81 24.23 9.62
C THR A 59 -10.45 22.86 9.80
N ASN A 60 -11.79 22.80 9.79
CA ASN A 60 -12.52 21.54 9.80
C ASN A 60 -12.11 20.60 8.66
N SER A 61 -11.71 21.14 7.51
CA SER A 61 -11.21 20.34 6.39
C SER A 61 -9.91 19.61 6.73
N TRP A 62 -9.02 20.20 7.53
CA TRP A 62 -7.77 19.53 7.94
C TRP A 62 -8.03 18.43 8.96
N ILE A 63 -8.97 18.66 9.89
CA ILE A 63 -9.40 17.65 10.87
C ILE A 63 -9.99 16.45 10.13
N ASN A 64 -10.92 16.69 9.20
CA ASN A 64 -11.50 15.64 8.36
C ASN A 64 -10.43 14.90 7.54
N ALA A 65 -9.41 15.60 7.02
CA ALA A 65 -8.32 14.97 6.29
C ALA A 65 -7.47 14.06 7.19
N ILE A 66 -7.23 14.45 8.45
CA ILE A 66 -6.53 13.63 9.44
C ILE A 66 -7.34 12.37 9.74
N ASP A 67 -8.64 12.53 10.02
CA ASP A 67 -9.51 11.40 10.36
C ASP A 67 -9.61 10.41 9.20
N GLU A 68 -9.78 10.91 7.97
CA GLU A 68 -9.77 10.09 6.75
C GLU A 68 -8.45 9.33 6.59
N GLN A 69 -7.29 9.99 6.73
CA GLN A 69 -6.02 9.27 6.58
C GLN A 69 -5.82 8.20 7.66
N ARG A 70 -6.31 8.43 8.88
CA ARG A 70 -6.25 7.45 9.97
C ARG A 70 -7.15 6.26 9.70
N GLU A 71 -8.41 6.50 9.36
CA GLU A 71 -9.37 5.44 9.03
C GLU A 71 -8.86 4.56 7.89
N GLN A 72 -8.35 5.17 6.82
CA GLN A 72 -7.85 4.42 5.67
C GLN A 72 -6.57 3.63 5.99
N LEU A 73 -5.66 4.18 6.81
CA LEU A 73 -4.50 3.43 7.30
C LEU A 73 -4.93 2.24 8.16
N GLU A 74 -5.91 2.42 9.04
CA GLU A 74 -6.46 1.34 9.87
C GLU A 74 -7.09 0.23 9.02
N LEU A 75 -7.84 0.58 7.98
CA LEU A 75 -8.42 -0.38 7.02
C LEU A 75 -7.33 -1.21 6.32
N ILE A 76 -6.30 -0.56 5.77
CA ILE A 76 -5.20 -1.27 5.10
C ILE A 76 -4.46 -2.20 6.06
N LEU A 77 -4.19 -1.75 7.29
CA LEU A 77 -3.51 -2.57 8.30
C LEU A 77 -4.38 -3.70 8.85
N ARG A 78 -5.70 -3.53 8.85
CA ARG A 78 -6.65 -4.60 9.18
C ARG A 78 -6.65 -5.68 8.11
N ASP A 79 -6.69 -5.27 6.84
CA ASP A 79 -6.76 -6.18 5.70
C ASP A 79 -5.38 -6.81 5.40
N SER A 80 -4.29 -6.14 5.81
CA SER A 80 -2.90 -6.59 5.63
C SER A 80 -2.06 -6.40 6.91
N PRO A 81 -2.28 -7.22 7.97
CA PRO A 81 -1.59 -7.06 9.25
C PRO A 81 -0.06 -7.21 9.17
N GLY A 82 0.44 -7.90 8.13
CA GLY A 82 1.87 -8.03 7.83
C GLY A 82 2.56 -6.72 7.41
N LEU A 83 1.80 -5.63 7.18
CA LEU A 83 2.35 -4.30 6.88
C LEU A 83 2.68 -3.47 8.11
N LYS A 84 2.30 -3.91 9.32
CA LYS A 84 2.63 -3.19 10.56
C LYS A 84 4.14 -2.96 10.77
N PRO A 85 5.03 -3.95 10.54
CA PRO A 85 6.47 -3.72 10.61
C PRO A 85 6.94 -2.70 9.56
N TYR A 86 6.42 -2.79 8.34
CA TYR A 86 6.76 -1.86 7.26
C TYR A 86 6.42 -0.41 7.61
N LEU A 87 5.31 -0.17 8.31
CA LEU A 87 4.93 1.17 8.77
C LEU A 87 5.99 1.77 9.71
N ALA A 88 6.55 0.97 10.62
CA ALA A 88 7.63 1.41 11.51
C ALA A 88 8.91 1.71 10.72
N ASP A 89 9.26 0.87 9.75
CA ASP A 89 10.47 1.02 8.92
C ASP A 89 10.46 2.33 8.11
N ILE A 90 9.31 2.72 7.56
CA ILE A 90 9.20 3.92 6.71
C ILE A 90 8.92 5.20 7.49
N PHE A 91 8.61 5.12 8.79
CA PHE A 91 8.12 6.26 9.56
C PHE A 91 9.07 7.47 9.49
N ALA A 92 10.37 7.24 9.69
CA ALA A 92 11.38 8.29 9.63
C ALA A 92 11.46 8.95 8.25
N GLU A 93 11.37 8.16 7.17
CA GLU A 93 11.36 8.69 5.80
C GLU A 93 10.09 9.51 5.53
N CYS A 94 8.92 8.98 5.88
CA CYS A 94 7.64 9.68 5.75
C CYS A 94 7.66 11.01 6.50
N TYR A 95 8.20 11.03 7.72
CA TYR A 95 8.34 12.25 8.53
C TYR A 95 9.21 13.30 7.83
N GLN A 96 10.39 12.91 7.34
CA GLN A 96 11.29 13.83 6.62
C GLN A 96 10.67 14.37 5.32
N LYS A 97 9.85 13.58 4.63
CA LYS A 97 9.10 14.05 3.45
C LYS A 97 7.91 14.94 3.82
N ALA A 98 7.24 14.65 4.93
CA ALA A 98 6.14 15.45 5.45
C ALA A 98 6.62 16.85 5.85
N VAL A 99 7.73 16.95 6.59
CA VAL A 99 8.36 18.24 6.93
C VAL A 99 8.65 19.08 5.68
N ARG A 100 9.30 18.48 4.67
CA ARG A 100 9.56 19.14 3.39
C ARG A 100 8.29 19.59 2.67
N GLY A 101 7.24 18.76 2.69
CA GLY A 101 5.93 19.10 2.14
C GLY A 101 5.28 20.29 2.84
N THR A 102 5.28 20.29 4.18
CA THR A 102 4.72 21.37 4.98
C THR A 102 5.42 22.71 4.72
N VAL A 103 6.75 22.71 4.59
CA VAL A 103 7.52 23.92 4.28
C VAL A 103 7.17 24.46 2.88
N ASN A 104 7.07 23.59 1.88
CA ASN A 104 6.76 24.01 0.50
C ASN A 104 5.34 24.57 0.33
N GLU A 105 4.38 24.16 1.17
CA GLU A 105 3.00 24.64 1.12
C GLU A 105 2.75 25.91 1.96
N THR A 106 3.70 26.30 2.81
CA THR A 106 3.54 27.45 3.75
C THR A 106 4.33 28.70 3.31
N ASN A 107 4.99 28.66 2.14
CA ASN A 107 5.76 29.79 1.59
C ASN A 107 5.05 30.36 0.35
#